data_AF-A0A1M5BBR0-F1
#
_entry.id   AF-A0A1M5BBR0-F1
#
_cell.length_a   1.000
_cell.length_b   1.000
_cell.length_c   1.000
_cell.angle_alpha   90.00
_cell.angle_beta   90.00
_cell.angle_gamma   90.00
#
_symmetry.space_group_name_H-M   'P 1'
#
loop_
_entity.id
_entity.type
_entity.pdbx_description
1 polymer ?
#
loop_
_entity_poly.entity_id
_entity_poly.type
_entity_poly.pdbx_seq_one_letter_code
_entity_poly.pdbx_strand_id
1 'polypeptide(L)'
;MKSTNNESSPFSMEDFEKGLMLAGLISPSTVEELKQREILEEYQKKQKAEKSAEYFKRAVLAAKIASDLHAQPTFGRVKFQKLVYLCEHVANLHTLHRYEKFAAGPFDNKFMHSIEKEFQKQKWFRVEKEKKDSIYRSTYIPLEGCEKYKPYYQRYFDQTAHSIQYVIDLFKDKKTDFTEIAATLAACYFEILEKSEPFSEELLFSKFYAWSKEKGRFVQQNVSLVWQWIKDKNIIIIEVQ
;
A
#
# COMPACT_ATOMS: atom_id res chain seq x y z
N MET A 1 34.84 -11.66 18.19
CA MET A 1 33.42 -11.45 18.52
C MET A 1 33.34 -10.42 19.63
N LYS A 2 32.88 -9.19 19.36
CA LYS A 2 32.57 -8.22 20.43
C LYS A 2 31.09 -8.35 20.73
N SER A 3 30.77 -8.93 21.88
CA SER A 3 29.42 -8.96 22.45
C SER A 3 29.08 -7.55 22.93
N THR A 4 28.13 -6.89 22.27
CA THR A 4 27.49 -5.71 22.84
C THR A 4 26.38 -6.20 23.77
N ASN A 5 26.71 -6.35 25.05
CA ASN A 5 25.71 -6.50 26.10
C ASN A 5 24.92 -5.20 26.18
N ASN A 6 23.70 -5.21 25.64
CA ASN A 6 22.74 -4.13 25.85
C ASN A 6 22.00 -4.46 27.16
N GLU A 7 22.59 -4.10 28.30
CA GLU A 7 21.89 -4.15 29.59
C GLU A 7 20.79 -3.09 29.55
N SER A 8 19.53 -3.51 29.39
CA SER A 8 18.40 -2.61 29.56
C SER A 8 18.32 -2.23 31.03
N SER A 9 18.58 -0.96 31.37
CA SER A 9 18.35 -0.49 32.74
C SER A 9 16.88 -0.69 33.10
N PRO A 10 16.58 -1.11 34.35
CA PRO A 10 15.20 -1.26 34.79
C PRO A 10 14.48 0.09 34.73
N PHE A 11 13.22 0.06 34.26
CA PHE A 11 12.35 1.23 34.19
C PHE A 11 12.21 1.88 35.58
N SER A 12 12.53 3.16 35.67
CA SER A 12 12.55 3.92 36.93
C SER A 12 11.28 4.78 37.11
N MET A 13 11.06 5.27 38.34
CA MET A 13 9.98 6.24 38.59
C MET A 13 10.21 7.56 37.83
N GLU A 14 11.47 7.92 37.62
CA GLU A 14 11.85 9.09 36.82
C GLU A 14 11.47 8.90 35.34
N ASP A 15 11.59 7.68 34.81
CA ASP A 15 11.12 7.34 33.45
C ASP A 15 9.59 7.42 33.34
N PHE A 16 8.88 7.04 34.40
CA PHE A 16 7.42 7.16 34.47
C PHE A 16 6.97 8.62 34.49
N GLU A 17 7.58 9.46 35.34
CA GLU A 17 7.28 10.89 35.41
C GLU A 17 7.63 11.61 34.11
N LYS A 18 8.79 11.30 33.51
CA LYS A 18 9.13 11.74 32.16
C LYS A 18 8.05 11.31 31.17
N GLY A 19 7.59 10.06 31.20
CA GLY A 19 6.50 9.57 30.35
C GLY A 19 5.19 10.36 30.50
N LEU A 20 4.78 10.67 31.73
CA LEU A 20 3.58 11.47 32.01
C LEU A 20 3.73 12.92 31.52
N MET A 21 4.92 13.50 31.67
CA MET A 21 5.21 14.86 31.20
C MET A 21 5.16 14.93 29.67
N LEU A 22 5.73 13.94 29.00
CA LEU A 22 5.69 13.82 27.54
C LEU A 22 4.29 13.56 27.00
N ALA A 23 3.45 12.88 27.78
CA ALA A 23 2.02 12.73 27.50
C ALA A 23 1.20 14.00 27.79
N GLY A 24 1.83 15.06 28.33
CA GLY A 24 1.17 16.31 28.70
C GLY A 24 0.28 16.21 29.94
N LEU A 25 0.43 15.15 30.74
CA LEU A 25 -0.36 14.88 31.94
C LEU A 25 0.20 15.61 33.18
N ILE A 26 1.48 15.95 33.16
CA ILE A 26 2.14 16.78 34.18
C ILE A 26 2.98 17.88 33.52
N SER A 27 3.18 18.98 34.23
CA SER A 27 3.96 20.11 33.72
C SER A 27 5.46 19.89 33.95
N PRO A 28 6.33 20.26 32.99
CA PRO A 28 7.77 20.29 33.20
C PRO A 28 8.12 21.23 34.35
N SER A 29 9.03 20.80 35.21
CA SER A 29 9.46 21.52 36.42
C SER A 29 10.88 22.10 36.29
N THR A 30 11.68 21.59 35.36
CA THR A 30 13.04 22.07 35.10
C THR A 30 13.24 22.58 33.67
N VAL A 31 14.28 23.39 33.46
CA VAL A 31 14.67 23.89 32.12
C VAL A 31 15.05 22.74 31.18
N GLU A 32 15.62 21.66 31.71
CA GLU A 32 15.98 20.49 30.89
C GLU A 32 14.73 19.73 30.43
N GLU A 33 13.77 19.55 31.33
CA GLU A 33 12.48 18.91 31.02
C GLU A 33 11.68 19.70 29.97
N LEU A 34 11.72 21.04 30.02
CA LEU A 34 11.15 21.91 28.99
C LEU A 34 11.78 21.64 27.61
N LYS A 35 13.12 21.60 27.53
CA LYS A 35 13.84 21.32 26.28
C LYS A 35 13.52 19.94 25.72
N GLN A 36 13.47 18.91 26.58
CA GLN A 36 13.15 17.55 26.14
C GLN A 36 11.74 17.46 25.55
N ARG A 37 10.78 18.15 26.17
CA ARG A 37 9.41 18.25 25.63
C ARG A 37 9.38 18.94 24.27
N GLU A 38 10.08 20.07 24.11
CA GLU A 38 10.17 20.78 22.83
C GLU A 38 10.77 19.90 21.72
N ILE A 39 11.87 19.20 22.00
CA ILE A 39 12.51 18.25 21.06
C ILE A 39 11.51 17.17 20.62
N LEU A 40 10.73 16.63 21.55
CA LEU A 40 9.75 15.59 21.25
C LEU A 40 8.54 16.10 20.49
N GLU A 41 8.05 17.31 20.81
CA GLU A 41 7.00 17.97 20.04
C GLU A 41 7.45 18.23 18.60
N GLU A 42 8.69 18.70 18.40
CA GLU A 42 9.29 18.86 17.07
C GLU A 42 9.42 17.53 16.34
N TYR A 43 9.91 16.48 17.01
CA TYR A 43 10.02 15.14 16.45
C TYR A 43 8.66 14.58 16.03
N GLN A 44 7.63 14.70 16.88
CA GLN A 44 6.27 14.27 16.57
C GLN A 44 5.67 15.06 15.40
N LYS A 45 5.90 16.38 15.35
CA LYS A 45 5.47 17.24 14.24
C LYS A 45 6.13 16.83 12.93
N LYS A 46 7.44 16.55 12.95
CA LYS A 46 8.19 16.05 11.79
C LYS A 46 7.64 14.70 11.31
N GLN A 47 7.47 13.74 12.22
CA GLN A 47 6.90 12.43 11.93
C GLN A 47 5.49 12.52 11.33
N LYS A 48 4.65 13.43 11.85
CA LYS A 48 3.31 13.67 11.31
C LYS A 48 3.36 14.27 9.90
N ALA A 49 4.28 15.21 9.67
CA ALA A 49 4.48 15.82 8.35
C ALA A 49 4.95 14.78 7.32
N GLU A 50 5.91 13.92 7.68
CA GLU A 50 6.41 12.83 6.84
C GLU A 50 5.29 11.84 6.48
N LYS A 51 4.52 11.37 7.47
CA LYS A 51 3.35 10.49 7.23
C LYS A 51 2.30 11.14 6.32
N SER A 52 2.05 12.43 6.51
CA SER A 52 1.11 13.18 5.67
C SER A 52 1.62 13.32 4.22
N ALA A 53 2.92 13.56 4.05
CA ALA A 53 3.55 13.66 2.73
C ALA A 53 3.54 12.30 2.01
N GLU A 54 3.85 11.21 2.72
CA GLU A 54 3.77 9.84 2.18
C GLU A 54 2.34 9.50 1.78
N TYR A 55 1.36 9.77 2.65
CA TYR A 55 -0.05 9.57 2.33
C TYR A 55 -0.48 10.32 1.07
N PHE A 56 -0.11 11.59 0.95
CA PHE A 56 -0.45 12.40 -0.22
C PHE A 56 0.24 11.89 -1.49
N LYS A 57 1.52 11.47 -1.41
CA LYS A 57 2.24 10.82 -2.52
C LYS A 57 1.49 9.58 -3.01
N ARG A 58 0.98 8.74 -2.10
CA ARG A 58 0.15 7.57 -2.44
C ARG A 58 -1.20 7.98 -3.06
N ALA A 59 -1.83 9.04 -2.55
CA ALA A 59 -3.07 9.56 -3.11
C ALA A 59 -2.89 10.04 -4.57
N VAL A 60 -1.74 10.65 -4.88
CA VAL A 60 -1.37 11.06 -6.25
C VAL A 60 -1.20 9.85 -7.17
N LEU A 61 -0.55 8.78 -6.70
CA LEU A 61 -0.46 7.52 -7.46
C LEU A 61 -1.83 6.91 -7.72
N ALA A 62 -2.69 6.88 -6.71
CA ALA A 62 -4.05 6.41 -6.82
C ALA A 62 -4.88 7.25 -7.80
N ALA A 63 -4.69 8.58 -7.82
CA ALA A 63 -5.34 9.47 -8.76
C ALA A 63 -4.92 9.16 -10.21
N LYS A 64 -3.64 8.85 -10.45
CA LYS A 64 -3.17 8.40 -11.77
C LYS A 64 -3.88 7.12 -12.24
N ILE A 65 -3.96 6.11 -11.38
CA ILE A 65 -4.65 4.85 -11.70
C ILE A 65 -6.14 5.11 -12.00
N ALA A 66 -6.81 5.91 -11.18
CA ALA A 66 -8.21 6.27 -11.41
C ALA A 66 -8.40 7.06 -12.71
N SER A 67 -7.53 8.03 -13.00
CA SER A 67 -7.59 8.83 -14.23
C SER A 67 -7.46 7.99 -15.49
N ASP A 68 -6.60 6.97 -15.49
CA ASP A 68 -6.40 6.14 -16.69
C ASP A 68 -7.51 5.10 -16.90
N LEU A 69 -8.16 4.67 -15.81
CA LEU A 69 -9.03 3.49 -15.82
C LEU A 69 -10.49 3.79 -15.50
N HIS A 70 -10.87 5.01 -15.10
CA HIS A 70 -12.25 5.30 -14.69
C HIS A 70 -13.31 5.01 -15.76
N ALA A 71 -12.95 5.10 -17.04
CA ALA A 71 -13.85 4.79 -18.16
C ALA A 71 -13.97 3.28 -18.46
N GLN A 72 -13.15 2.43 -17.82
CA GLN A 72 -13.12 0.99 -18.09
C GLN A 72 -14.25 0.27 -17.35
N PRO A 73 -15.13 -0.51 -18.03
CA PRO A 73 -16.24 -1.20 -17.38
C PRO A 73 -15.85 -2.22 -16.30
N THR A 74 -14.62 -2.73 -16.37
CA THR A 74 -14.04 -3.70 -15.42
C THR A 74 -13.32 -3.03 -14.25
N PHE A 75 -13.21 -1.69 -14.24
CA PHE A 75 -12.51 -0.96 -13.20
C PHE A 75 -13.43 -0.63 -12.02
N GLY A 76 -13.41 -1.53 -11.03
CA GLY A 76 -14.07 -1.34 -9.74
C GLY A 76 -13.08 -1.28 -8.58
N ARG A 77 -13.61 -1.15 -7.36
CA ARG A 77 -12.84 -0.97 -6.12
C ARG A 77 -11.75 -2.04 -5.90
N VAL A 78 -12.06 -3.32 -6.16
CA VAL A 78 -11.07 -4.41 -5.99
C VAL A 78 -9.91 -4.24 -6.96
N LYS A 79 -10.19 -3.99 -8.25
CA LYS A 79 -9.16 -3.79 -9.26
C LYS A 79 -8.30 -2.55 -8.95
N PHE A 80 -8.93 -1.44 -8.56
CA PHE A 80 -8.23 -0.25 -8.09
C PHE A 80 -7.28 -0.56 -6.92
N GLN A 81 -7.76 -1.27 -5.89
CA GLN A 81 -6.93 -1.66 -4.74
C GLN A 81 -5.70 -2.48 -5.15
N LYS A 82 -5.90 -3.48 -6.02
CA LYS A 82 -4.80 -4.34 -6.48
C LYS A 82 -3.80 -3.57 -7.32
N LEU A 83 -4.26 -2.64 -8.16
CA LEU A 83 -3.37 -1.80 -8.95
C LEU A 83 -2.60 -0.79 -8.10
N VAL A 84 -3.21 -0.23 -7.05
CA VAL A 84 -2.47 0.59 -6.08
C VAL A 84 -1.35 -0.24 -5.47
N TYR A 85 -1.63 -1.46 -4.99
CA TYR A 85 -0.59 -2.34 -4.44
C TYR A 85 0.57 -2.61 -5.41
N LEU A 86 0.26 -3.03 -6.65
CA LEU A 86 1.27 -3.32 -7.67
C LEU A 86 2.06 -2.07 -8.08
N CYS A 87 1.38 -0.94 -8.24
CA CYS A 87 2.02 0.32 -8.62
C CYS A 87 2.89 0.89 -7.50
N GLU A 88 2.51 0.73 -6.23
CA GLU A 88 3.34 1.15 -5.10
C GLU A 88 4.66 0.37 -5.05
N HIS A 89 4.61 -0.93 -5.37
CA HIS A 89 5.81 -1.78 -5.46
C HIS A 89 6.76 -1.35 -6.58
N VAL A 90 6.29 -1.19 -7.82
CA VAL A 90 7.16 -0.71 -8.92
C VAL A 90 7.63 0.73 -8.72
N ALA A 91 6.94 1.51 -7.88
CA ALA A 91 7.34 2.84 -7.47
C ALA A 91 8.29 2.86 -6.26
N ASN A 92 8.73 1.70 -5.77
CA ASN A 92 9.59 1.54 -4.58
C ASN A 92 9.06 2.26 -3.33
N LEU A 93 7.74 2.29 -3.15
CA LEU A 93 7.12 2.76 -1.92
C LEU A 93 7.12 1.58 -0.95
N HIS A 94 7.80 1.68 0.19
CA HIS A 94 7.98 0.58 1.17
C HIS A 94 6.65 -0.04 1.67
N THR A 95 6.07 -1.00 0.93
CA THR A 95 4.67 -1.44 1.10
C THR A 95 4.46 -2.65 2.02
N LEU A 96 5.49 -3.48 2.24
CA LEU A 96 5.30 -4.85 2.75
C LEU A 96 4.56 -4.92 4.09
N HIS A 97 4.89 -4.05 5.05
CA HIS A 97 4.27 -4.08 6.38
C HIS A 97 2.91 -3.34 6.47
N ARG A 98 2.44 -2.71 5.39
CA ARG A 98 1.18 -1.94 5.41
C ARG A 98 -0.04 -2.72 4.96
N TYR A 99 0.15 -3.77 4.16
CA TYR A 99 -0.94 -4.50 3.55
C TYR A 99 -1.29 -5.75 4.37
N GLU A 100 -2.56 -5.87 4.73
CA GLU A 100 -3.10 -7.02 5.43
C GLU A 100 -3.58 -8.09 4.42
N LYS A 101 -3.59 -9.36 4.85
CA LYS A 101 -4.06 -10.48 4.04
C LYS A 101 -5.60 -10.59 4.11
N PHE A 102 -6.28 -10.16 3.06
CA PHE A 102 -7.74 -10.28 2.92
C PHE A 102 -8.13 -11.30 1.86
N ALA A 103 -9.38 -11.77 1.87
CA ALA A 103 -9.88 -12.76 0.91
C ALA A 103 -9.61 -12.39 -0.56
N ALA A 104 -9.76 -11.10 -0.90
CA ALA A 104 -9.50 -10.57 -2.24
C ALA A 104 -8.01 -10.22 -2.51
N GLY A 105 -7.07 -10.71 -1.69
CA GLY A 105 -5.63 -10.38 -1.78
C GLY A 105 -5.17 -9.24 -0.86
N PRO A 106 -3.98 -8.66 -1.09
CA PRO A 106 -3.38 -7.64 -0.21
C PRO A 106 -4.27 -6.40 -0.13
N PHE A 107 -4.51 -5.90 1.09
CA PHE A 107 -5.43 -4.79 1.33
C PHE A 107 -4.90 -3.82 2.38
N ASP A 108 -4.83 -2.53 2.03
CA ASP A 108 -4.56 -1.44 2.97
C ASP A 108 -5.89 -0.77 3.36
N ASN A 109 -6.45 -1.20 4.49
CA ASN A 109 -7.75 -0.74 4.96
C ASN A 109 -7.73 0.77 5.27
N LYS A 110 -6.67 1.24 5.92
CA LYS A 110 -6.55 2.65 6.33
C LYS A 110 -6.53 3.58 5.13
N PHE A 111 -5.70 3.27 4.13
CA PHE A 111 -5.61 4.06 2.90
C PHE A 111 -6.92 4.01 2.10
N MET A 112 -7.54 2.83 1.98
CA MET A 112 -8.77 2.66 1.20
C MET A 112 -10.01 3.31 1.82
N HIS A 113 -10.01 3.59 3.12
CA HIS A 113 -11.06 4.36 3.79
C HIS A 113 -10.84 5.88 3.70
N SER A 114 -9.60 6.34 3.62
CA SER A 114 -9.27 7.77 3.59
C SER A 114 -9.16 8.34 2.17
N ILE A 115 -8.77 7.53 1.18
CA ILE A 115 -8.49 8.02 -0.18
C ILE A 115 -9.71 8.65 -0.86
N GLU A 116 -10.92 8.14 -0.62
CA GLU A 116 -12.16 8.72 -1.16
C GLU A 116 -12.35 10.17 -0.66
N LYS A 117 -12.02 10.44 0.60
CA LYS A 117 -12.10 11.79 1.19
C LYS A 117 -11.03 12.72 0.60
N GLU A 118 -9.81 12.21 0.39
CA GLU A 118 -8.74 13.01 -0.22
C GLU A 118 -9.07 13.35 -1.69
N PHE A 119 -9.58 12.40 -2.47
CA PHE A 119 -10.05 12.66 -3.84
C PHE A 119 -11.12 13.75 -3.88
N GLN A 120 -12.10 13.72 -2.97
CA GLN A 120 -13.13 14.75 -2.89
C GLN A 120 -12.56 16.11 -2.46
N LYS A 121 -11.70 16.13 -1.42
CA LYS A 121 -11.04 17.34 -0.92
C LYS A 121 -10.24 18.05 -2.02
N GLN A 122 -9.51 17.29 -2.82
CA GLN A 122 -8.71 17.80 -3.93
C GLN A 122 -9.52 18.07 -5.20
N LYS A 123 -10.81 17.70 -5.21
CA LYS A 123 -11.69 17.74 -6.39
C LYS A 123 -11.12 16.93 -7.55
N TRP A 124 -10.49 15.79 -7.26
CA TRP A 124 -9.95 14.90 -8.30
C TRP A 124 -11.00 13.93 -8.80
N PHE A 125 -11.61 13.19 -7.87
CA PHE A 125 -12.63 12.19 -8.18
C PHE A 125 -13.70 12.13 -7.10
N ARG A 126 -14.93 11.80 -7.51
CA ARG A 126 -16.00 11.30 -6.64
C ARG A 126 -16.12 9.79 -6.84
N VAL A 127 -16.30 9.03 -5.76
CA VAL A 127 -16.56 7.59 -5.85
C VAL A 127 -18.04 7.34 -5.62
N GLU A 128 -18.72 6.84 -6.63
CA GLU A 128 -20.12 6.42 -6.54
C GLU A 128 -20.21 4.91 -6.35
N LYS A 129 -21.18 4.47 -5.55
CA LYS A 129 -21.40 3.06 -5.23
C LYS A 129 -22.81 2.69 -5.67
N GLU A 130 -22.89 1.89 -6.72
CA GLU A 130 -24.14 1.36 -7.25
C GLU A 130 -24.32 -0.08 -6.80
N LYS A 131 -25.52 -0.44 -6.33
CA LYS A 131 -25.87 -1.83 -6.02
C LYS A 131 -26.65 -2.40 -7.20
N LYS A 132 -26.11 -3.43 -7.84
CA LYS A 132 -26.79 -4.18 -8.90
C LYS A 132 -26.75 -5.67 -8.57
N ASP A 133 -27.91 -6.30 -8.45
CA ASP A 133 -28.06 -7.75 -8.24
C ASP A 133 -27.17 -8.31 -7.11
N SER A 134 -27.12 -7.57 -5.99
CA SER A 134 -26.29 -7.84 -4.79
C SER A 134 -24.78 -7.55 -4.91
N ILE A 135 -24.31 -7.05 -6.05
CA ILE A 135 -22.92 -6.63 -6.26
C ILE A 135 -22.83 -5.11 -6.14
N TYR A 136 -21.88 -4.63 -5.34
CA TYR A 136 -21.54 -3.21 -5.29
C TYR A 136 -20.49 -2.90 -6.35
N ARG A 137 -20.83 -2.02 -7.30
CA ARG A 137 -19.89 -1.44 -8.25
C ARG A 137 -19.47 -0.06 -7.75
N SER A 138 -18.15 0.16 -7.67
CA SER A 138 -17.60 1.49 -7.40
C SER A 138 -17.13 2.12 -8.71
N THR A 139 -17.61 3.32 -9.00
CA THR A 139 -17.24 4.09 -10.19
C THR A 139 -16.53 5.37 -9.75
N TYR A 140 -15.41 5.69 -10.40
CA TYR A 140 -14.63 6.89 -10.14
C TYR A 140 -15.03 7.96 -11.14
N ILE A 141 -15.58 9.07 -10.68
CA ILE A 141 -16.11 10.13 -11.54
C ILE A 141 -15.14 11.31 -11.47
N PRO A 142 -14.51 11.72 -12.58
CA PRO A 142 -13.66 12.90 -12.61
C PRO A 142 -14.43 14.14 -12.13
N LEU A 143 -13.76 14.97 -11.33
CA LEU A 143 -14.27 16.27 -10.87
C LEU A 143 -13.48 17.41 -11.54
N GLU A 144 -13.83 18.66 -11.26
CA GLU A 144 -13.25 19.86 -11.90
C GLU A 144 -11.72 20.01 -11.71
N GLY A 145 -11.15 19.31 -10.73
CA GLY A 145 -9.72 19.28 -10.45
C GLY A 145 -9.04 17.99 -10.87
N CYS A 146 -9.67 17.09 -11.63
CA CYS A 146 -9.13 15.76 -11.98
C CYS A 146 -7.73 15.77 -12.60
N GLU A 147 -7.31 16.88 -13.21
CA GLU A 147 -5.99 17.04 -13.82
C GLU A 147 -4.92 17.56 -12.84
N LYS A 148 -5.32 18.09 -11.68
CA LYS A 148 -4.42 18.77 -10.73
C LYS A 148 -3.46 17.84 -10.01
N TYR A 149 -3.66 16.52 -10.06
CA TYR A 149 -2.68 15.57 -9.52
C TYR A 149 -1.42 15.48 -10.39
N LYS A 150 -1.50 15.80 -11.70
CA LYS A 150 -0.43 15.57 -12.68
C LYS A 150 0.92 16.22 -12.32
N PRO A 151 1.00 17.49 -11.89
CA PRO A 151 2.28 18.09 -11.50
C PRO A 151 2.90 17.40 -10.29
N TYR A 152 2.08 16.95 -9.32
CA TYR A 152 2.57 16.16 -8.19
C TYR A 152 3.05 14.78 -8.63
N TYR A 153 2.33 14.15 -9.57
CA TYR A 153 2.70 12.84 -10.09
C TYR A 153 4.06 12.90 -10.78
N GLN A 154 4.25 13.88 -11.65
CA GLN A 154 5.54 14.12 -12.30
C GLN A 154 6.63 14.32 -11.25
N ARG A 155 6.42 15.18 -10.23
CA ARG A 155 7.41 15.39 -9.17
C ARG A 155 7.75 14.11 -8.37
N TYR A 156 6.76 13.29 -8.06
CA TYR A 156 6.93 12.15 -7.16
C TYR A 156 7.39 10.86 -7.83
N PHE A 157 7.07 10.70 -9.11
CA PHE A 157 7.19 9.44 -9.82
C PHE A 157 7.90 9.57 -11.17
N ASP A 158 8.56 10.69 -11.48
CA ASP A 158 9.29 10.89 -12.74
C ASP A 158 10.15 9.67 -13.13
N GLN A 159 10.94 9.17 -12.17
CA GLN A 159 11.86 8.06 -12.36
C GLN A 159 11.16 6.70 -12.57
N THR A 160 9.92 6.54 -12.10
CA THR A 160 9.16 5.28 -12.17
C THR A 160 7.91 5.39 -13.02
N ALA A 161 7.70 6.53 -13.69
CA ALA A 161 6.47 6.86 -14.41
C ALA A 161 6.18 5.85 -15.52
N HIS A 162 7.22 5.44 -16.26
CA HIS A 162 7.10 4.43 -17.31
C HIS A 162 6.70 3.07 -16.74
N SER A 163 7.34 2.61 -15.66
CA SER A 163 7.02 1.33 -15.02
C SER A 163 5.59 1.31 -14.45
N ILE A 164 5.16 2.41 -13.82
CA ILE A 164 3.79 2.57 -13.33
C ILE A 164 2.80 2.50 -14.50
N GLN A 165 3.03 3.28 -15.56
CA GLN A 165 2.15 3.28 -16.74
C GLN A 165 2.07 1.89 -17.37
N TYR A 166 3.21 1.21 -17.51
CA TYR A 166 3.27 -0.15 -18.04
C TYR A 166 2.40 -1.13 -17.23
N VAL A 167 2.45 -1.09 -15.89
CA VAL A 167 1.55 -1.89 -15.05
C VAL A 167 0.08 -1.51 -15.28
N ILE A 168 -0.26 -0.22 -15.32
CA ILE A 168 -1.64 0.23 -15.57
C ILE A 168 -2.16 -0.32 -16.91
N ASP A 169 -1.36 -0.22 -17.97
CA ASP A 169 -1.73 -0.64 -19.31
C ASP A 169 -1.91 -2.16 -19.41
N LEU A 170 -1.02 -2.94 -18.80
CA LEU A 170 -1.11 -4.41 -18.79
C LEU A 170 -2.41 -4.94 -18.16
N PHE A 171 -2.92 -4.23 -17.15
CA PHE A 171 -4.13 -4.62 -16.44
C PHE A 171 -5.39 -3.93 -16.94
N LYS A 172 -5.30 -2.95 -17.84
CA LYS A 172 -6.42 -2.16 -18.35
C LYS A 172 -7.61 -3.03 -18.77
N ASP A 173 -7.35 -4.05 -19.58
CA ASP A 173 -8.39 -4.94 -20.13
C ASP A 173 -8.59 -6.23 -19.31
N LYS A 174 -7.84 -6.41 -18.22
CA LYS A 174 -7.96 -7.61 -17.37
C LYS A 174 -9.19 -7.54 -16.47
N LYS A 175 -9.82 -8.70 -16.23
CA LYS A 175 -10.94 -8.84 -15.30
C LYS A 175 -10.46 -8.73 -13.85
N THR A 176 -11.41 -8.50 -12.94
CA THR A 176 -11.16 -8.38 -11.50
C THR A 176 -10.43 -9.60 -10.94
N ASP A 177 -10.91 -10.81 -11.23
CA ASP A 177 -10.31 -12.06 -10.74
C ASP A 177 -8.85 -12.22 -11.18
N PHE A 178 -8.54 -11.90 -12.45
CA PHE A 178 -7.17 -11.94 -12.95
C PHE A 178 -6.26 -10.98 -12.17
N THR A 179 -6.75 -9.77 -11.90
CA THR A 179 -6.02 -8.75 -11.14
C THR A 179 -5.85 -9.17 -9.68
N GLU A 180 -6.87 -9.79 -9.09
CA GLU A 180 -6.82 -10.35 -7.73
C GLU A 180 -5.77 -11.46 -7.61
N ILE A 181 -5.79 -12.43 -8.54
CA ILE A 181 -4.81 -13.52 -8.56
C ILE A 181 -3.40 -12.93 -8.67
N ALA A 182 -3.20 -12.01 -9.61
CA ALA A 182 -1.88 -11.44 -9.87
C ALA A 182 -1.31 -10.67 -8.67
N ALA A 183 -2.12 -9.83 -8.03
CA ALA A 183 -1.68 -9.09 -6.85
C ALA A 183 -1.44 -9.99 -5.64
N THR A 184 -2.22 -11.07 -5.45
CA THR A 184 -1.95 -12.05 -4.39
C THR A 184 -0.66 -12.83 -4.66
N LEU A 185 -0.43 -13.29 -5.90
CA LEU A 185 0.82 -13.97 -6.27
C LEU A 185 2.04 -13.07 -6.06
N ALA A 186 1.98 -11.81 -6.49
CA ALA A 186 3.04 -10.85 -6.23
C ALA A 186 3.31 -10.68 -4.72
N ALA A 187 2.25 -10.57 -3.90
CA ALA A 187 2.40 -10.48 -2.45
C ALA A 187 3.06 -11.72 -1.83
N CYS A 188 2.67 -12.92 -2.25
CA CYS A 188 3.30 -14.16 -1.82
C CYS A 188 4.78 -14.22 -2.24
N TYR A 189 5.08 -13.78 -3.47
CA TYR A 189 6.45 -13.74 -3.98
C TYR A 189 7.33 -12.79 -3.14
N PHE A 190 6.86 -11.58 -2.86
CA PHE A 190 7.63 -10.65 -2.04
C PHE A 190 7.80 -11.11 -0.59
N GLU A 191 6.81 -11.80 -0.02
CA GLU A 191 6.94 -12.40 1.31
C GLU A 191 8.03 -13.50 1.35
N ILE A 192 8.14 -14.30 0.29
CA ILE A 192 9.21 -15.31 0.14
C ILE A 192 10.58 -14.62 0.13
N LEU A 193 10.73 -13.56 -0.67
CA LEU A 193 11.98 -12.79 -0.75
C LEU A 193 12.34 -12.13 0.59
N GLU A 194 11.38 -11.47 1.23
CA GLU A 194 11.58 -10.80 2.52
C GLU A 194 12.03 -11.78 3.61
N LYS A 195 11.50 -13.01 3.60
CA LYS A 195 11.86 -14.08 4.54
C LYS A 195 13.10 -14.86 4.13
N SER A 196 13.71 -14.55 2.98
CA SER A 196 14.83 -15.31 2.41
C SER A 196 14.51 -16.81 2.29
N GLU A 197 13.25 -17.15 2.00
CA GLU A 197 12.83 -18.53 1.76
C GLU A 197 13.27 -18.95 0.34
N PRO A 198 13.72 -20.21 0.15
CA PRO A 198 14.09 -20.70 -1.18
C PRO A 198 12.86 -20.70 -2.09
N PHE A 199 12.94 -19.97 -3.21
CA PHE A 199 11.81 -19.83 -4.12
C PHE A 199 11.54 -21.13 -4.89
N SER A 200 10.27 -21.54 -4.92
CA SER A 200 9.75 -22.54 -5.86
C SER A 200 8.31 -22.18 -6.23
N GLU A 201 7.85 -22.59 -7.43
CA GLU A 201 6.44 -22.38 -7.81
C GLU A 201 5.48 -23.14 -6.88
N GLU A 202 5.89 -24.29 -6.35
CA GLU A 202 5.12 -25.04 -5.35
C GLU A 202 4.95 -24.24 -4.05
N LEU A 203 6.03 -23.63 -3.54
CA LEU A 203 5.96 -22.77 -2.36
C LEU A 203 5.07 -21.54 -2.62
N LEU A 204 5.20 -20.91 -3.79
CA LEU A 204 4.37 -19.78 -4.17
C LEU A 204 2.89 -20.14 -4.20
N PHE A 205 2.53 -21.24 -4.87
CA PHE A 205 1.14 -21.68 -4.98
C PHE A 205 0.57 -22.15 -3.64
N SER A 206 1.35 -22.84 -2.82
CA SER A 206 0.92 -23.20 -1.46
C SER A 206 0.63 -21.95 -0.61
N LYS A 207 1.48 -20.91 -0.65
CA LYS A 207 1.22 -19.63 0.02
C LYS A 207 0.01 -18.89 -0.55
N PHE A 208 -0.20 -18.95 -1.87
CA PHE A 208 -1.39 -18.38 -2.51
C PHE A 208 -2.67 -19.04 -2.00
N TYR A 209 -2.73 -20.37 -1.95
CA TYR A 209 -3.91 -21.09 -1.48
C TYR A 209 -4.10 -21.02 0.05
N ALA A 210 -3.01 -20.87 0.81
CA ALA A 210 -3.05 -20.60 2.24
C ALA A 210 -3.41 -19.14 2.58
N TRP A 211 -3.46 -18.24 1.60
CA TRP A 211 -3.74 -16.82 1.81
C TRP A 211 -5.11 -16.59 2.45
N SER A 212 -6.14 -17.30 1.98
CA SER A 212 -7.47 -17.32 2.59
C SER A 212 -8.29 -18.51 2.05
N LYS A 213 -9.36 -18.90 2.76
CA LYS A 213 -10.23 -20.01 2.33
C LYS A 213 -10.85 -19.77 0.94
N GLU A 214 -11.17 -18.51 0.63
CA GLU A 214 -11.80 -18.10 -0.62
C GLU A 214 -10.89 -18.32 -1.83
N LYS A 215 -9.57 -18.41 -1.65
CA LYS A 215 -8.64 -18.72 -2.75
C LYS A 215 -8.84 -20.10 -3.34
N GLY A 216 -9.43 -21.03 -2.59
CA GLY A 216 -9.82 -22.34 -3.08
C GLY A 216 -10.80 -22.30 -4.28
N ARG A 217 -11.48 -21.17 -4.52
CA ARG A 217 -12.33 -20.99 -5.70
C ARG A 217 -11.55 -20.89 -7.02
N PHE A 218 -10.26 -20.58 -6.97
CA PHE A 218 -9.42 -20.42 -8.16
C PHE A 218 -8.80 -21.75 -8.56
N VAL A 219 -9.18 -22.22 -9.75
CA VAL A 219 -8.61 -23.40 -10.39
C VAL A 219 -7.09 -23.23 -10.59
N GLN A 220 -6.29 -24.22 -10.20
CA GLN A 220 -4.81 -24.15 -10.20
C GLN A 220 -4.22 -23.85 -11.57
N GLN A 221 -4.81 -24.36 -12.64
CA GLN A 221 -4.41 -24.05 -14.01
C GLN A 221 -4.50 -22.53 -14.28
N ASN A 222 -5.56 -21.86 -13.79
CA ASN A 222 -5.69 -20.40 -13.95
C ASN A 222 -4.64 -19.64 -13.13
N VAL A 223 -4.36 -20.08 -11.90
CA VAL A 223 -3.33 -19.45 -11.05
C VAL A 223 -1.95 -19.57 -11.69
N SER A 224 -1.61 -20.76 -12.22
CA SER A 224 -0.36 -20.99 -12.94
C SER A 224 -0.26 -20.14 -14.21
N LEU A 225 -1.34 -20.03 -15.01
CA LEU A 225 -1.38 -19.16 -16.20
C LEU A 225 -1.15 -17.68 -15.84
N VAL A 226 -1.76 -17.19 -14.76
CA VAL A 226 -1.52 -15.82 -14.28
C VAL A 226 -0.08 -15.65 -13.83
N TRP A 227 0.49 -16.64 -13.14
CA TRP A 227 1.89 -16.61 -12.74
C TRP A 227 2.83 -16.54 -13.95
N GLN A 228 2.68 -17.42 -14.94
CA GLN A 228 3.49 -17.36 -16.17
C GLN A 228 3.36 -15.99 -16.85
N TRP A 229 2.15 -15.44 -16.95
CA TRP A 229 1.94 -14.10 -17.51
C TRP A 229 2.68 -13.00 -16.74
N ILE A 230 2.74 -13.08 -15.41
CA ILE A 230 3.50 -12.13 -14.59
C ILE A 230 5.00 -12.19 -14.92
N LYS A 231 5.55 -13.40 -15.10
CA LYS A 231 6.95 -13.61 -15.50
C LYS A 231 7.22 -13.03 -16.88
N ASP A 232 6.39 -13.40 -17.86
CA ASP A 232 6.53 -12.96 -19.25
C ASP A 232 6.48 -11.44 -19.41
N LYS A 233 5.77 -10.76 -18.50
CA LYS A 233 5.61 -9.31 -18.51
C LYS A 233 6.58 -8.58 -17.59
N ASN A 234 7.45 -9.29 -16.85
CA ASN A 234 8.41 -8.72 -15.91
C ASN A 234 7.77 -7.72 -14.92
N ILE A 235 6.55 -8.02 -14.45
CA ILE A 235 5.84 -7.15 -13.48
C ILE A 235 6.53 -7.21 -12.12
N ILE A 236 7.17 -8.34 -11.84
CA ILE A 236 8.07 -8.56 -10.71
C ILE A 236 9.37 -9.11 -11.27
N ILE A 237 10.48 -8.64 -10.68
CA ILE A 237 11.81 -9.16 -10.98
C ILE A 237 11.89 -10.52 -10.29
N ILE A 238 11.95 -11.59 -11.08
CA ILE A 238 12.26 -12.92 -10.57
C ILE A 238 13.76 -13.08 -10.63
N GLU A 239 14.44 -12.87 -9.51
CA GLU A 239 15.81 -13.34 -9.37
C GLU A 239 15.76 -14.87 -9.37
N VAL A 240 16.17 -15.47 -10.48
CA VAL A 240 16.43 -16.90 -10.54
C VAL A 240 17.73 -17.13 -9.78
N GLN A 241 17.63 -17.64 -8.56
CA GLN A 241 18.77 -18.19 -7.82
C GLN A 241 19.07 -19.61 -8.31
#